data_AF-A0A9D5DC26-F1
#
_entry.id   AF-A0A9D5DC26-F1
#
_cell.length_a   1.000
_cell.length_b   1.000
_cell.length_c   1.000
_cell.angle_alpha   90.00
_cell.angle_beta   90.00
_cell.angle_gamma   90.00
#
_symmetry.space_group_name_H-M   'P 1'
#
loop_
_entity.id
_entity.type
_entity.pdbx_description
1 polymer ?
#
loop_
_entity_poly.entity_id
_entity_poly.type
_entity_poly.pdbx_seq_one_letter_code
_entity_poly.pdbx_strand_id
1 'polypeptide(L)'
;MKGGNPNPNPNSNPKKPLLANHFIQALTRINLAAQTSSTRQRSHCIKRAAYVSMACAAGSRRAWSRAMLQKIRLRSRVLRLPGDRRSIVSVVRREENRADVLRKLLPGGQAMEFSSLLEETASYIQYLSAQVRLMQTIVDSMFG
;
A
#
# COMPACT_ATOMS: atom_id res chain seq x y z
N MET A 1 29.84 21.60 -35.47
CA MET A 1 28.49 22.03 -35.07
C MET A 1 27.90 20.96 -34.16
N LYS A 2 27.61 21.34 -32.90
CA LYS A 2 27.10 20.46 -31.83
C LYS A 2 25.64 20.05 -32.15
N GLY A 3 25.41 18.78 -32.46
CA GLY A 3 24.07 18.19 -32.45
C GLY A 3 23.76 17.68 -31.04
N GLY A 4 22.94 18.43 -30.29
CA GLY A 4 22.48 18.04 -28.97
C GLY A 4 21.59 16.80 -29.06
N ASN A 5 22.02 15.71 -28.44
CA ASN A 5 21.21 14.51 -28.26
C ASN A 5 20.08 14.85 -27.25
N PRO A 6 18.79 14.60 -27.54
CA PRO A 6 17.74 14.84 -26.57
C PRO A 6 17.91 13.91 -25.37
N ASN A 7 18.22 14.52 -24.24
CA ASN A 7 18.29 13.91 -22.91
C ASN A 7 16.93 13.29 -22.53
N PRO A 8 16.83 11.96 -22.31
CA PRO A 8 15.63 11.36 -21.73
C PRO A 8 15.66 11.56 -20.21
N ASN A 9 15.10 12.66 -19.73
CA ASN A 9 14.92 12.97 -18.30
C ASN A 9 13.51 12.52 -17.83
N PRO A 10 13.24 12.27 -16.53
CA PRO A 10 13.65 11.12 -15.72
C PRO A 10 12.42 10.44 -15.03
N ASN A 11 12.60 9.28 -14.39
CA ASN A 11 11.69 8.77 -13.34
C ASN A 11 10.27 8.27 -13.78
N SER A 12 10.15 7.64 -14.94
CA SER A 12 9.02 6.72 -15.16
C SER A 12 9.32 5.38 -14.51
N ASN A 13 9.21 5.34 -13.17
CA ASN A 13 9.19 4.09 -12.42
C ASN A 13 8.02 3.26 -13.02
N PRO A 14 8.27 2.15 -13.75
CA PRO A 14 7.26 1.46 -14.59
C PRO A 14 6.08 0.88 -13.80
N LYS A 15 6.13 1.02 -12.48
CA LYS A 15 5.16 0.58 -11.48
C LYS A 15 4.06 1.62 -11.17
N LYS A 16 4.24 2.89 -11.54
CA LYS A 16 3.26 3.97 -11.37
C LYS A 16 1.95 3.74 -12.16
N PRO A 17 1.96 3.36 -13.46
CA PRO A 17 0.71 3.16 -14.22
C PRO A 17 -0.06 1.91 -13.78
N LEU A 18 0.63 0.89 -13.28
CA LEU A 18 -0.01 -0.33 -12.76
C LEU A 18 -0.82 -0.05 -11.48
N LEU A 19 -0.28 0.77 -10.57
CA LEU A 19 -1.01 1.19 -9.37
C LEU A 19 -2.30 1.93 -9.75
N ALA A 20 -2.22 2.82 -10.75
CA ALA A 20 -3.34 3.60 -11.26
C ALA A 20 -4.47 2.73 -11.81
N ASN A 21 -4.15 1.83 -12.75
CA ASN A 21 -5.17 1.02 -13.42
C ASN A 21 -5.92 0.12 -12.42
N HIS A 22 -5.20 -0.57 -11.53
CA HIS A 22 -5.84 -1.40 -10.50
C HIS A 22 -6.71 -0.58 -9.55
N PHE A 23 -6.27 0.63 -9.16
CA PHE A 23 -7.03 1.48 -8.25
C PHE A 23 -8.30 2.04 -8.90
N ILE A 24 -8.21 2.53 -10.14
CA ILE A 24 -9.38 3.04 -10.88
C ILE A 24 -10.41 1.93 -11.09
N GLN A 25 -9.99 0.74 -11.51
CA GLN A 25 -10.89 -0.42 -11.63
C GLN A 25 -11.60 -0.76 -10.31
N ALA A 26 -10.88 -0.66 -9.19
CA ALA A 26 -11.45 -0.89 -7.87
C ALA A 26 -12.44 0.22 -7.46
N LEU A 27 -12.16 1.49 -7.78
CA LEU A 27 -13.07 2.61 -7.55
C LEU A 27 -14.37 2.45 -8.34
N THR A 28 -14.29 2.05 -9.62
CA THR A 28 -15.49 1.78 -10.44
C THR A 28 -16.36 0.71 -9.81
N ARG A 29 -15.76 -0.38 -9.30
CA ARG A 29 -16.50 -1.44 -8.60
C ARG A 29 -17.14 -0.96 -7.30
N ILE A 30 -16.43 -0.13 -6.52
CA ILE A 30 -16.97 0.45 -5.28
C ILE A 30 -18.13 1.38 -5.58
N ASN A 31 -18.05 2.17 -6.67
CA ASN A 31 -19.11 3.08 -7.10
C ASN A 31 -20.34 2.31 -7.66
N LEU A 32 -20.12 1.15 -8.27
CA LEU A 32 -21.23 0.29 -8.68
C LEU A 32 -21.94 -0.37 -7.49
N ALA A 33 -21.19 -0.83 -6.47
CA ALA A 33 -21.72 -1.45 -5.25
C ALA A 33 -22.29 -0.44 -4.22
N ALA A 34 -22.39 0.81 -4.62
CA ALA A 34 -22.50 1.93 -3.72
C ALA A 34 -23.97 2.25 -3.35
N GLN A 35 -24.93 1.74 -4.11
CA GLN A 35 -26.36 1.93 -3.85
C GLN A 35 -26.83 1.29 -2.53
N THR A 36 -26.06 0.39 -1.93
CA THR A 36 -26.44 -0.35 -0.71
C THR A 36 -25.52 -0.10 0.49
N SER A 37 -24.46 0.70 0.35
CA SER A 37 -23.42 0.85 1.37
C SER A 37 -23.31 2.26 1.95
N SER A 38 -23.12 2.32 3.28
CA SER A 38 -22.87 3.56 4.00
C SER A 38 -21.56 4.23 3.56
N THR A 39 -21.45 5.54 3.77
CA THR A 39 -20.23 6.32 3.51
C THR A 39 -19.01 5.74 4.22
N ARG A 40 -19.14 5.33 5.49
CA ARG A 40 -18.07 4.69 6.27
C ARG A 40 -17.56 3.41 5.61
N GLN A 41 -18.46 2.56 5.12
CA GLN A 41 -18.11 1.33 4.42
C GLN A 41 -17.38 1.63 3.10
N ARG A 42 -17.86 2.61 2.34
CA ARG A 42 -17.23 3.05 1.08
C ARG A 42 -15.82 3.57 1.33
N SER A 43 -15.62 4.46 2.30
CA SER A 43 -14.28 4.98 2.66
C SER A 43 -13.33 3.85 3.08
N HIS A 44 -13.83 2.86 3.81
CA HIS A 44 -13.04 1.68 4.17
C HIS A 44 -12.67 0.83 2.94
N CYS A 45 -13.61 0.62 2.01
CA CYS A 45 -13.35 -0.08 0.75
C CYS A 45 -12.33 0.67 -0.11
N ILE A 46 -12.43 2.00 -0.22
CA ILE A 46 -11.49 2.85 -0.97
C ILE A 46 -10.09 2.73 -0.36
N LYS A 47 -9.97 2.87 0.97
CA LYS A 47 -8.69 2.70 1.68
C LYS A 47 -8.08 1.32 1.43
N ARG A 48 -8.89 0.27 1.48
CA ARG A 48 -8.44 -1.09 1.18
C ARG A 48 -8.00 -1.25 -0.27
N ALA A 49 -8.78 -0.74 -1.21
CA ALA A 49 -8.46 -0.78 -2.64
C ALA A 49 -7.13 -0.08 -2.92
N ALA A 50 -6.88 1.07 -2.29
CA ALA A 50 -5.64 1.81 -2.45
C ALA A 50 -4.42 0.98 -1.99
N TYR A 51 -4.51 0.35 -0.82
CA TYR A 51 -3.45 -0.53 -0.33
C TYR A 51 -3.25 -1.79 -1.19
N VAL A 52 -4.32 -2.41 -1.68
CA VAL A 52 -4.23 -3.56 -2.59
C VAL A 52 -3.55 -3.16 -3.88
N SER A 53 -3.99 -2.07 -4.53
CA SER A 53 -3.39 -1.59 -5.78
C SER A 53 -1.93 -1.21 -5.62
N MET A 54 -1.57 -0.59 -4.49
CA MET A 54 -0.19 -0.28 -4.14
C MET A 54 0.66 -1.54 -3.99
N ALA A 55 0.19 -2.54 -3.23
CA ALA A 55 0.91 -3.78 -3.03
C ALA A 55 1.03 -4.60 -4.33
N CYS A 56 -0.03 -4.68 -5.14
CA CYS A 56 0.00 -5.35 -6.45
C CYS A 56 1.03 -4.71 -7.39
N ALA A 57 1.10 -3.38 -7.43
CA ALA A 57 2.08 -2.65 -8.24
C ALA A 57 3.53 -2.80 -7.72
N ALA A 58 3.72 -3.09 -6.44
CA ALA A 58 5.01 -3.44 -5.85
C ALA A 58 5.51 -4.83 -6.24
N GLY A 59 4.57 -5.74 -6.53
CA GLY A 59 4.85 -7.10 -6.95
C GLY A 59 5.29 -8.01 -5.80
N SER A 60 5.32 -9.32 -6.09
CA SER A 60 5.61 -10.38 -5.13
C SER A 60 7.06 -10.36 -4.60
N ARG A 61 7.97 -9.68 -5.27
CA ARG A 61 9.38 -9.56 -4.86
C ARG A 61 9.56 -8.73 -3.59
N ARG A 62 8.60 -7.85 -3.26
CA ARG A 62 8.67 -7.01 -2.06
C ARG A 62 8.04 -7.73 -0.87
N ALA A 63 8.81 -7.92 0.20
CA ALA A 63 8.34 -8.60 1.41
C ALA A 63 7.17 -7.85 2.05
N TRP A 64 7.19 -6.51 2.06
CA TRP A 64 6.08 -5.72 2.58
C TRP A 64 4.81 -5.86 1.74
N SER A 65 4.94 -6.04 0.41
CA SER A 65 3.78 -6.24 -0.47
C SER A 65 3.08 -7.55 -0.15
N ARG A 66 3.85 -8.65 -0.04
CA ARG A 66 3.32 -9.96 0.35
C ARG A 66 2.66 -9.91 1.72
N ALA A 67 3.31 -9.32 2.71
CA ALA A 67 2.78 -9.19 4.06
C ALA A 67 1.48 -8.34 4.08
N MET A 68 1.43 -7.26 3.30
CA MET A 68 0.24 -6.43 3.17
C MET A 68 -0.92 -7.19 2.51
N LEU A 69 -0.68 -7.88 1.40
CA LEU A 69 -1.70 -8.70 0.72
C LEU A 69 -2.18 -9.85 1.62
N GLN A 70 -1.27 -10.50 2.34
CA GLN A 70 -1.62 -11.52 3.32
C GLN A 70 -2.50 -10.95 4.43
N LYS A 71 -2.14 -9.80 5.03
CA LYS A 71 -2.95 -9.13 6.05
C LYS A 71 -4.36 -8.80 5.55
N ILE A 72 -4.49 -8.34 4.31
CA ILE A 72 -5.78 -8.03 3.69
C ILE A 72 -6.61 -9.31 3.47
N ARG A 73 -5.99 -10.40 2.99
CA ARG A 73 -6.63 -11.71 2.79
C ARG A 73 -7.09 -12.32 4.12
N LEU A 74 -6.26 -12.26 5.16
CA LEU A 74 -6.63 -12.75 6.50
C LEU A 74 -7.82 -11.97 7.05
N ARG A 75 -7.81 -10.62 6.94
CA ARG A 75 -8.95 -9.80 7.37
C ARG A 75 -10.24 -10.12 6.62
N SER A 76 -10.18 -10.45 5.33
CA SER A 76 -11.38 -10.89 4.59
C SER A 76 -11.87 -12.28 4.97
N ARG A 77 -10.99 -13.16 5.48
CA ARG A 77 -11.35 -14.51 5.96
C ARG A 77 -11.89 -14.48 7.38
N VAL A 78 -11.35 -13.63 8.25
CA VAL A 78 -11.83 -13.44 9.64
C VAL A 78 -13.25 -12.87 9.66
N LEU A 79 -13.65 -12.09 8.66
CA LEU A 79 -15.05 -11.68 8.48
C LEU A 79 -15.99 -12.84 8.04
N ARG A 80 -15.49 -14.06 7.87
CA ARG A 80 -16.26 -15.27 7.52
C ARG A 80 -16.18 -16.39 8.57
N LEU A 81 -15.40 -16.23 9.65
CA LEU A 81 -15.33 -17.19 10.76
C LEU A 81 -15.61 -16.47 12.09
N PRO A 82 -16.52 -16.96 12.95
CA PRO A 82 -16.55 -16.55 14.35
C PRO A 82 -15.37 -17.25 15.03
N GLY A 83 -14.28 -16.52 15.28
CA GLY A 83 -13.06 -17.16 15.78
C GLY A 83 -11.98 -16.19 16.19
N ASP A 84 -12.01 -15.88 17.48
CA ASP A 84 -10.98 -15.22 18.28
C ASP A 84 -9.54 -15.57 17.88
N ARG A 85 -8.69 -14.53 17.74
CA ARG A 85 -7.31 -14.49 18.25
C ARG A 85 -6.89 -13.01 18.41
N ARG A 86 -7.32 -12.36 19.49
CA ARG A 86 -6.53 -11.25 20.03
C ARG A 86 -5.25 -11.85 20.61
N SER A 87 -4.14 -11.74 19.86
CA SER A 87 -2.82 -11.94 20.45
C SER A 87 -2.61 -10.82 21.47
N ILE A 88 -2.85 -11.13 22.75
CA ILE A 88 -2.39 -10.31 23.87
C ILE A 88 -0.87 -10.51 23.91
N VAL A 89 -0.15 -9.70 23.12
CA VAL A 89 1.29 -9.57 23.28
C VAL A 89 1.50 -8.77 24.55
N SER A 90 2.04 -9.41 25.59
CA SER A 90 2.52 -8.71 26.78
C SER A 90 3.59 -7.71 26.35
N VAL A 91 3.27 -6.42 26.48
CA VAL A 91 4.21 -5.33 26.20
C VAL A 91 5.20 -5.28 27.35
N VAL A 92 6.28 -6.05 27.24
CA VAL A 92 7.50 -5.74 28.00
C VAL A 92 8.03 -4.44 27.42
N ARG A 93 7.93 -3.34 28.18
CA ARG A 93 8.43 -2.01 27.79
C ARG A 93 9.96 -2.03 27.84
N ARG A 94 10.59 -2.63 26.84
CA ARG A 94 11.98 -2.37 26.51
C ARG A 94 12.07 -1.00 25.82
N GLU A 95 13.15 -0.28 26.08
CA GLU A 95 13.58 0.88 25.28
C GLU A 95 13.58 0.43 23.80
N GLU A 96 12.61 0.88 23.00
CA GLU A 96 12.56 0.49 21.59
C GLU A 96 13.64 1.24 20.84
N ASN A 97 14.59 0.49 20.27
CA ASN A 97 15.50 1.09 19.33
C ASN A 97 14.71 1.53 18.07
N ARG A 98 15.28 2.46 17.30
CA ARG A 98 14.63 2.99 16.08
C ARG A 98 14.31 1.90 15.05
N ALA A 99 15.05 0.79 15.03
CA ALA A 99 14.79 -0.32 14.12
C ALA A 99 13.52 -1.08 14.53
N ASP A 100 13.25 -1.25 15.83
CA ASP A 100 12.04 -1.93 16.32
C ASP A 100 10.78 -1.13 16.02
N VAL A 101 10.86 0.21 16.15
CA VAL A 101 9.82 1.12 15.66
C VAL A 101 9.59 0.92 14.16
N LEU A 102 10.66 0.83 13.38
CA LEU A 102 10.55 0.65 11.93
C LEU A 102 9.93 -0.70 11.55
N ARG A 103 10.28 -1.78 12.26
CA ARG A 103 9.69 -3.12 12.08
C ARG A 103 8.18 -3.14 12.32
N LYS A 104 7.70 -2.34 13.28
CA LYS A 104 6.26 -2.20 13.59
C LYS A 104 5.51 -1.40 12.53
N LEU A 105 6.15 -0.41 11.91
CA LEU A 105 5.55 0.43 10.88
C LEU A 105 5.49 -0.27 9.52
N LEU A 106 6.52 -1.05 9.18
CA LEU A 106 6.59 -1.74 7.91
C LEU A 106 5.74 -3.02 7.92
N PRO A 107 4.83 -3.23 6.94
CA PRO A 107 4.11 -4.48 6.81
C PRO A 107 5.08 -5.67 6.71
N GLY A 108 5.00 -6.60 7.66
CA GLY A 108 5.91 -7.75 7.71
C GLY A 108 7.33 -7.43 8.22
N GLY A 109 7.59 -6.20 8.68
CA GLY A 109 8.90 -5.75 9.15
C GLY A 109 9.44 -6.56 10.33
N GLN A 110 8.57 -7.12 11.18
CA GLN A 110 8.97 -7.94 12.33
C GLN A 110 9.82 -9.16 11.94
N ALA A 111 9.64 -9.70 10.74
CA ALA A 111 10.36 -10.87 10.25
C ALA A 111 11.55 -10.51 9.33
N MET A 112 11.92 -9.21 9.25
CA MET A 112 12.98 -8.75 8.34
C MET A 112 14.30 -8.51 9.08
N GLU A 113 15.39 -8.96 8.44
CA GLU A 113 16.76 -8.56 8.77
C GLU A 113 16.97 -7.06 8.54
N PHE A 114 17.92 -6.45 9.24
CA PHE A 114 18.09 -5.00 9.25
C PHE A 114 18.37 -4.40 7.86
N SER A 115 19.20 -5.04 7.03
CA SER A 115 19.49 -4.58 5.67
C SER A 115 18.25 -4.61 4.77
N SER A 116 17.51 -5.73 4.78
CA SER A 116 16.24 -5.88 4.05
C SER A 116 15.18 -4.91 4.57
N LEU A 117 15.14 -4.65 5.88
CA LEU A 117 14.21 -3.70 6.50
C LEU A 117 14.40 -2.29 5.92
N LEU A 118 15.65 -1.84 5.76
CA LEU A 118 15.94 -0.53 5.18
C LEU A 118 15.56 -0.45 3.68
N GLU A 119 15.90 -1.47 2.89
CA GLU A 119 15.57 -1.50 1.46
C GLU A 119 14.06 -1.53 1.21
N GLU A 120 13.34 -2.38 1.96
CA GLU A 120 11.90 -2.50 1.90
C GLU A 120 11.22 -1.23 2.40
N THR A 121 11.78 -0.55 3.41
CA THR A 121 11.29 0.75 3.88
C THR A 121 11.41 1.83 2.80
N ALA A 122 12.58 1.95 2.16
CA ALA A 122 12.78 2.93 1.09
C ALA A 122 11.78 2.70 -0.06
N SER A 123 11.58 1.44 -0.45
CA SER A 123 10.57 1.07 -1.43
C SER A 123 9.16 1.41 -0.93
N TYR A 124 8.82 1.09 0.31
CA TYR A 124 7.49 1.35 0.88
C TYR A 124 7.14 2.85 0.88
N ILE A 125 8.09 3.72 1.26
CA ILE A 125 7.91 5.18 1.20
C ILE A 125 7.63 5.64 -0.23
N GLN A 126 8.37 5.14 -1.23
CA GLN A 126 8.13 5.51 -2.63
C GLN A 126 6.72 5.14 -3.10
N TYR A 127 6.24 3.96 -2.69
CA TYR A 127 4.90 3.49 -3.06
C TYR A 127 3.78 4.25 -2.32
N LEU A 128 3.99 4.60 -1.06
CA LEU A 128 3.07 5.47 -0.32
C LEU A 128 2.95 6.84 -0.99
N SER A 129 4.08 7.46 -1.31
CA SER A 129 4.09 8.75 -2.02
C SER A 129 3.40 8.65 -3.38
N ALA A 130 3.62 7.56 -4.12
CA ALA A 130 2.93 7.32 -5.39
C ALA A 130 1.41 7.16 -5.20
N GLN A 131 0.98 6.41 -4.18
CA GLN A 131 -0.43 6.22 -3.85
C GLN A 131 -1.11 7.56 -3.51
N VAL A 132 -0.49 8.39 -2.67
CA VAL A 132 -1.04 9.71 -2.28
C VAL A 132 -1.13 10.63 -3.49
N ARG A 133 -0.05 10.75 -4.28
CA ARG A 133 -0.05 11.57 -5.50
C ARG A 133 -1.14 11.15 -6.48
N LEU A 134 -1.33 9.84 -6.64
CA LEU A 134 -2.36 9.31 -7.51
C LEU A 134 -3.77 9.70 -7.05
N MET A 135 -4.05 9.56 -5.75
CA MET A 135 -5.34 9.97 -5.20
C MET A 135 -5.59 11.46 -5.38
N GLN A 136 -4.56 12.30 -5.21
CA GLN A 136 -4.65 13.73 -5.46
C GLN A 136 -4.94 14.02 -6.92
N THR A 137 -4.22 13.41 -7.87
CA THR A 137 -4.47 13.60 -9.31
C THR A 137 -5.89 13.21 -9.72
N ILE A 138 -6.45 12.14 -9.14
CA ILE A 138 -7.85 11.77 -9.41
C ILE A 138 -8.79 12.88 -8.93
N VAL A 139 -8.60 13.37 -7.70
CA VAL A 139 -9.40 14.47 -7.14
C VAL A 139 -9.27 15.73 -8.00
N ASP A 140 -8.05 16.12 -8.34
CA ASP A 140 -7.78 17.31 -9.16
C ASP A 140 -8.46 17.19 -10.53
N SER A 141 -8.45 16.01 -11.15
CA SER A 141 -9.13 15.78 -12.44
C SER A 141 -10.67 15.82 -12.37
N MET A 142 -11.25 15.78 -11.17
CA MET A 142 -12.71 15.89 -10.97
C MET A 142 -13.16 17.33 -10.68
N PHE A 143 -12.24 18.21 -10.26
CA PHE A 143 -12.53 19.58 -9.83
C PHE A 143 -11.77 20.66 -10.62
N GLY A 144 -10.86 20.28 -11.51
CA GLY A 144 -10.15 21.15 -12.46
C GLY A 144 -10.70 21.02 -13.87
#